data_AF-A0A6P0Y164-F1
#
_entry.id   AF-A0A6P0Y164-F1
#
_cell.length_a   1.000
_cell.length_b   1.000
_cell.length_c   1.000
_cell.angle_alpha   90.00
_cell.angle_beta   90.00
_cell.angle_gamma   90.00
#
_symmetry.space_group_name_H-M   'P 1'
#
loop_
_entity.id
_entity.type
_entity.pdbx_description
1 polymer ?
#
loop_
_entity_poly.entity_id
_entity_poly.type
_entity_poly.pdbx_seq_one_letter_code
_entity_poly.pdbx_strand_id
1 'polypeptide(L)'
;MKSENYPPKSDNYVALPLLYIEGQSSAKMKFVMEDIVQIIVEESLHLPAMFTIVIRNDYFSGDKDEREWKHQDLLEIGKTVKIGFSASTTESEEFSEEKKDYLIEGEITAIETHFT
;
A
#
# COMPACT_ATOMS: atom_id res chain seq x y z
N MET A 1 31.33 -16.74 16.96
CA MET A 1 30.53 -15.50 16.88
C MET A 1 29.37 -15.78 15.94
N LYS A 2 28.13 -15.65 16.43
CA LYS A 2 26.92 -15.93 15.67
C LYS A 2 26.76 -14.85 14.59
N SER A 3 26.69 -15.25 13.33
CA SER A 3 26.32 -14.38 12.21
C SER A 3 24.83 -14.06 12.34
N GLU A 4 24.52 -12.83 12.73
CA GLU A 4 23.17 -12.28 12.66
C GLU A 4 22.82 -12.13 11.17
N ASN A 5 22.04 -13.08 10.66
CA ASN A 5 21.38 -12.97 9.36
C ASN A 5 20.29 -11.90 9.47
N TYR A 6 20.67 -10.62 9.39
CA TYR A 6 19.75 -9.57 8.99
C TYR A 6 19.35 -9.82 7.53
N PRO A 7 18.07 -9.67 7.14
CA PRO A 7 17.73 -9.71 5.73
C PRO A 7 18.52 -8.60 5.02
N PRO A 8 19.03 -8.85 3.79
CA PRO A 8 19.76 -7.83 3.04
C PRO A 8 18.86 -6.59 2.88
N LYS A 9 19.42 -5.42 3.21
CA LYS A 9 18.77 -4.13 2.96
C LYS A 9 18.51 -4.07 1.44
N SER A 10 17.27 -3.85 1.04
CA SER A 10 16.88 -3.82 -0.36
C SER A 10 17.46 -2.57 -1.02
N ASP A 11 18.44 -2.73 -1.92
CA ASP A 11 19.08 -1.65 -2.70
C ASP A 11 18.19 -1.13 -3.84
N ASN A 12 16.89 -1.01 -3.59
CA ASN A 12 15.97 -0.48 -4.57
C ASN A 12 16.00 1.05 -4.48
N TYR A 13 16.55 1.70 -5.51
CA TYR A 13 16.54 3.16 -5.72
C TYR A 13 15.15 3.72 -6.03
N VAL A 14 14.10 3.13 -5.45
CA VAL A 14 12.69 3.40 -5.74
C VAL A 14 11.98 3.69 -4.43
N ALA A 15 11.30 4.83 -4.36
CA ALA A 15 10.42 5.13 -3.24
C ALA A 15 9.29 4.09 -3.20
N LEU A 16 9.10 3.45 -2.05
CA LEU A 16 8.05 2.45 -1.91
C LEU A 16 6.80 3.13 -1.33
N PRO A 17 5.60 2.82 -1.87
CA PRO A 17 4.38 3.33 -1.28
C PRO A 17 4.19 2.77 0.13
N LEU A 18 3.68 3.62 1.02
CA LEU A 18 3.24 3.27 2.36
C LEU A 18 1.73 3.38 2.40
N LEU A 19 1.05 2.30 2.75
CA LEU A 19 -0.40 2.26 2.87
C LEU A 19 -0.80 1.77 4.26
N TYR A 20 -1.73 2.49 4.86
CA TYR A 20 -2.42 2.09 6.07
C TYR A 20 -3.92 2.11 5.81
N ILE A 21 -4.62 1.04 6.23
CA ILE A 21 -6.07 0.94 6.22
C ILE A 21 -6.50 0.53 7.63
N GLU A 22 -7.47 1.25 8.17
CA GLU A 22 -7.98 1.03 9.51
C GLU A 22 -8.46 -0.41 9.74
N GLY A 23 -8.10 -0.99 10.89
CA GLY A 23 -8.51 -2.34 11.30
C GLY A 23 -7.70 -3.47 10.66
N GLN A 24 -6.69 -3.17 9.84
CA GLN A 24 -5.91 -4.18 9.14
C GLN A 24 -4.58 -4.47 9.81
N SER A 25 -4.20 -5.75 9.83
CA SER A 25 -2.90 -6.17 10.35
C SER A 25 -1.79 -5.89 9.34
N SER A 26 -0.58 -5.67 9.83
CA SER A 26 0.59 -5.49 8.96
C SER A 26 0.84 -6.70 8.04
N ALA A 27 0.44 -7.91 8.47
CA ALA A 27 0.52 -9.11 7.64
C ALA A 27 -0.46 -9.05 6.47
N LYS A 28 -1.72 -8.66 6.69
CA LYS A 28 -2.70 -8.46 5.63
C LYS A 28 -2.25 -7.37 4.65
N MET A 29 -1.77 -6.24 5.17
CA MET A 29 -1.31 -5.13 4.34
C MET A 29 -0.21 -5.52 3.35
N LYS A 30 0.70 -6.44 3.71
CA LYS A 30 1.72 -6.93 2.76
C LYS A 30 1.11 -7.55 1.50
N PHE A 31 0.09 -8.38 1.65
CA PHE A 31 -0.61 -8.99 0.53
C PHE A 31 -1.36 -7.95 -0.31
N VAL A 32 -1.94 -6.94 0.33
CA VAL A 32 -2.60 -5.83 -0.38
C VAL A 32 -1.60 -5.09 -1.26
N MET A 33 -0.42 -4.77 -0.72
CA MET A 33 0.61 -4.04 -1.45
C MET A 33 1.07 -4.77 -2.72
N GLU A 34 1.06 -6.11 -2.73
CA GLU A 34 1.40 -6.93 -3.91
C GLU A 34 0.30 -6.93 -4.99
N ASP A 35 -0.93 -6.62 -4.59
CA ASP A 35 -2.10 -6.54 -5.48
C ASP A 35 -2.44 -5.10 -5.90
N ILE A 36 -1.78 -4.08 -5.34
CA ILE A 36 -1.96 -2.69 -5.78
C ILE A 36 -1.39 -2.54 -7.19
N VAL A 37 -2.26 -2.10 -8.10
CA VAL A 37 -1.89 -1.74 -9.47
C VAL A 37 -1.54 -0.25 -9.55
N GLN A 38 -2.29 0.59 -8.83
CA GLN A 38 -2.14 2.03 -8.91
C GLN A 38 -2.60 2.72 -7.62
N ILE A 39 -1.89 3.78 -7.24
CA ILE A 39 -2.31 4.76 -6.25
C ILE A 39 -2.25 6.13 -6.92
N ILE A 40 -3.35 6.87 -6.84
CA ILE A 40 -3.44 8.27 -7.29
C ILE A 40 -3.79 9.10 -6.07
N VAL A 41 -3.06 10.19 -5.85
CA VAL A 41 -3.38 11.21 -4.86
C VAL A 41 -3.51 12.55 -5.59
N GLU A 42 -4.65 13.19 -5.46
CA GLU A 42 -4.97 14.47 -6.09
C GLU A 42 -5.17 15.52 -5.01
N GLU A 43 -4.32 16.54 -5.01
CA GLU A 43 -4.46 17.71 -4.15
C GLU A 43 -4.85 18.93 -4.98
N SER A 44 -5.75 19.73 -4.43
CA SER A 44 -6.22 20.97 -5.06
C SER A 44 -6.35 22.05 -4.01
N LEU A 45 -6.11 23.30 -4.42
CA LEU A 45 -6.33 24.47 -3.55
C LEU A 45 -7.83 24.71 -3.25
N HIS A 46 -8.72 24.26 -4.13
CA HIS A 46 -10.14 24.62 -4.11
C HIS A 46 -11.08 23.40 -3.99
N LEU A 47 -10.55 22.20 -4.11
CA LEU A 47 -11.27 20.95 -3.87
C LEU A 47 -10.62 20.19 -2.71
N PRO A 48 -11.40 19.41 -1.94
CA PRO A 48 -10.83 18.46 -1.01
C PRO A 48 -9.83 17.54 -1.71
N ALA A 49 -8.75 17.20 -1.02
CA ALA A 49 -7.81 16.20 -1.53
C ALA A 49 -8.52 14.84 -1.64
N MET A 50 -8.20 14.10 -2.70
CA MET A 50 -8.80 12.80 -3.00
C MET A 50 -7.72 11.77 -3.28
N PHE A 51 -8.06 10.51 -3.10
CA PHE A 51 -7.21 9.40 -3.50
C PHE A 51 -8.01 8.30 -4.18
N THR A 52 -7.35 7.59 -5.08
CA THR A 52 -7.88 6.38 -5.71
C THR A 52 -6.84 5.28 -5.59
N ILE A 53 -7.26 4.11 -5.09
CA ILE A 53 -6.43 2.91 -5.02
C ILE A 53 -7.07 1.87 -5.94
N VAL A 54 -6.30 1.38 -6.90
CA VAL A 54 -6.72 0.30 -7.80
C VAL A 54 -6.03 -0.97 -7.34
N ILE A 55 -6.83 -1.96 -6.95
CA ILE A 55 -6.36 -3.26 -6.46
C ILE A 55 -6.78 -4.34 -7.44
N ARG A 56 -5.84 -5.22 -7.78
CA ARG A 56 -6.09 -6.43 -8.55
C ARG A 56 -6.84 -7.43 -7.67
N ASN A 57 -7.96 -7.92 -8.18
CA ASN A 57 -8.76 -8.95 -7.54
C ASN A 57 -8.96 -10.10 -8.53
N ASP A 58 -7.87 -10.82 -8.78
CA ASP A 58 -7.90 -11.98 -9.67
C ASP A 58 -8.76 -13.09 -9.03
N TYR A 59 -9.58 -13.73 -9.87
CA TYR A 59 -10.36 -14.88 -9.49
C TYR A 59 -10.26 -15.97 -10.57
N PHE A 60 -9.41 -16.95 -10.31
CA PHE A 60 -9.30 -18.18 -11.08
C PHE A 60 -9.92 -19.33 -10.31
N SER A 61 -11.04 -19.86 -10.80
CA SER A 61 -11.81 -20.95 -10.16
C SER A 61 -11.06 -22.30 -10.02
N GLY A 62 -9.79 -22.36 -10.44
CA GLY A 62 -8.91 -23.54 -10.33
C GLY A 62 -7.73 -23.36 -9.38
N ASP A 63 -7.46 -22.14 -8.91
CA ASP A 63 -6.42 -21.88 -7.91
C ASP A 63 -7.03 -21.94 -6.51
N LYS A 64 -6.42 -22.72 -5.62
CA LYS A 64 -6.90 -22.89 -4.23
C LYS A 64 -6.53 -21.70 -3.35
N ASP A 65 -5.53 -20.92 -3.77
CA ASP A 65 -5.04 -19.76 -3.03
C ASP A 65 -5.76 -18.46 -3.43
N GLU A 66 -6.40 -18.43 -4.60
CA GLU A 66 -7.30 -17.34 -5.00
C GLU A 66 -8.71 -17.58 -4.48
N ARG A 67 -9.09 -16.77 -3.49
CA ARG A 67 -10.43 -16.77 -2.91
C ARG A 67 -11.25 -15.64 -3.49
N GLU A 68 -12.53 -15.93 -3.75
CA GLU A 68 -13.53 -14.88 -3.96
C GLU A 68 -13.44 -13.88 -2.81
N TRP A 69 -13.47 -12.59 -3.14
CA TRP A 69 -13.50 -11.52 -2.14
C TRP A 69 -12.28 -11.49 -1.20
N LYS A 70 -11.09 -11.86 -1.71
CA LYS A 70 -9.80 -11.85 -0.99
C LYS A 70 -9.58 -10.60 -0.12
N HIS A 71 -10.05 -9.45 -0.62
CA HIS A 71 -9.85 -8.14 0.00
C HIS A 71 -11.12 -7.52 0.59
N GLN A 72 -12.20 -8.28 0.81
CA GLN A 72 -13.49 -7.71 1.22
C GLN A 72 -13.41 -6.88 2.50
N ASP A 73 -12.71 -7.41 3.52
CA ASP A 73 -12.53 -6.74 4.81
C ASP A 73 -11.79 -5.40 4.68
N LEU A 74 -11.10 -5.16 3.56
CA LEU A 74 -10.34 -3.93 3.28
C LEU A 74 -11.21 -2.86 2.61
N LEU A 75 -12.24 -3.28 1.88
CA LEU A 75 -13.07 -2.45 1.03
C LEU A 75 -14.37 -2.10 1.76
N GLU A 76 -14.23 -1.47 2.93
CA GLU A 76 -15.35 -0.96 3.72
C GLU A 76 -15.41 0.57 3.66
N ILE A 77 -16.56 1.13 3.31
CA ILE A 77 -16.80 2.57 3.31
C ILE A 77 -16.68 3.11 4.75
N GLY A 78 -16.04 4.27 4.90
CA GLY A 78 -15.82 4.95 6.17
C GLY A 78 -14.54 4.54 6.90
N LYS A 79 -13.76 3.58 6.38
CA LYS A 79 -12.45 3.25 6.96
C LYS A 79 -11.44 4.35 6.69
N THR A 80 -10.66 4.69 7.71
CA THR A 80 -9.52 5.59 7.57
C THR A 80 -8.43 4.96 6.72
N VAL A 81 -7.89 5.73 5.76
CA VAL A 81 -6.77 5.37 4.90
C VAL A 81 -5.70 6.44 5.01
N LYS A 82 -4.43 6.01 5.14
CA LYS A 82 -3.28 6.90 5.04
C LYS A 82 -2.35 6.42 3.95
N ILE A 83 -1.95 7.34 3.07
CA ILE A 83 -1.10 7.05 1.91
C ILE A 83 0.16 7.91 2.04
N GLY A 84 1.30 7.28 1.86
CA GLY A 84 2.60 7.91 1.99
C GLY A 84 3.65 7.23 1.14
N PHE A 85 4.90 7.63 1.34
CA PHE A 85 6.05 7.03 0.67
C PHE A 85 7.21 6.88 1.65
N SER A 86 7.94 5.78 1.53
CA SER A 86 9.25 5.65 2.16
C SER A 86 10.33 6.11 1.18
N ALA A 87 11.23 6.94 1.67
CA ALA A 87 12.39 7.38 0.91
C ALA A 87 13.30 6.18 0.63
N SER A 88 13.87 6.16 -0.58
CA SER A 88 14.93 5.22 -0.92
C SER A 88 16.15 5.51 -0.05
N THR A 89 16.61 4.52 0.70
CA THR A 89 17.92 4.59 1.34
C THR A 89 19.00 4.27 0.30
N THR A 90 20.09 5.03 0.27
CA THR A 90 21.26 4.72 -0.59
C THR A 90 22.42 4.24 0.30
N GLU A 91 23.54 3.83 -0.31
CA GLU A 91 24.78 3.53 0.43
C GLU A 91 25.49 4.79 0.96
N SER A 92 25.03 5.99 0.59
CA SER A 92 25.56 7.25 1.12
C SER A 92 25.09 7.46 2.56
N GLU A 93 26.01 7.87 3.45
CA GLU A 93 25.75 8.12 4.88
C GLU A 93 24.57 9.10 5.10
N GLU A 94 24.37 10.05 4.18
CA GLU A 94 23.29 11.05 4.21
C GLU A 94 21.88 10.48 3.94
N PHE A 95 21.79 9.25 3.40
CA PHE A 95 20.52 8.55 3.12
C PHE A 95 20.46 7.19 3.83
N SER A 96 21.23 7.04 4.91
CA SER A 96 21.26 5.81 5.70
C SER A 96 19.96 5.56 6.46
N GLU A 97 19.26 6.63 6.86
CA GLU A 97 17.98 6.61 7.57
C GLU A 97 16.78 6.54 6.61
N GLU A 98 15.90 5.56 6.81
CA GLU A 98 14.67 5.39 6.03
C GLU A 98 13.62 6.40 6.51
N LYS A 99 13.51 7.54 5.82
CA LYS A 99 12.46 8.53 6.11
C LYS A 99 11.12 8.04 5.56
N LYS A 100 10.10 7.99 6.42
CA LYS A 100 8.72 7.65 6.08
C LYS A 100 7.83 8.83 6.38
N ASP A 101 6.96 9.17 5.44
CA ASP A 101 5.97 10.22 5.67
C ASP A 101 4.65 9.90 4.98
N TYR A 102 3.56 10.42 5.53
CA TYR A 102 2.23 10.31 4.96
C TYR A 102 1.89 11.60 4.20
N LEU A 103 1.43 11.43 2.97
CA LEU A 103 1.01 12.52 2.10
C LEU A 103 -0.43 12.93 2.38
N ILE A 104 -1.32 11.94 2.52
CA ILE A 104 -2.76 12.17 2.71
C ILE A 104 -3.34 11.20 3.73
N GLU A 105 -4.30 11.69 4.51
CA GLU A 105 -5.16 10.94 5.41
C GLU A 105 -6.61 11.26 5.07
N GLY A 106 -7.43 10.23 4.87
CA GLY A 106 -8.83 10.39 4.50
C GLY A 106 -9.61 9.10 4.73
N GLU A 107 -10.80 9.01 4.15
CA GLU A 107 -11.71 7.87 4.34
C GLU A 107 -12.14 7.27 2.99
N ILE A 108 -12.43 5.98 2.98
CA ILE A 108 -13.02 5.30 1.81
C ILE A 108 -14.46 5.79 1.65
N THR A 109 -14.77 6.49 0.56
CA THR A 109 -16.13 7.03 0.31
C THR A 109 -16.87 6.31 -0.81
N ALA A 110 -16.15 5.64 -1.73
CA ALA A 110 -16.71 4.91 -2.84
C ALA A 110 -15.85 3.67 -3.17
N ILE A 111 -16.50 2.64 -3.70
CA ILE A 111 -15.87 1.41 -4.16
C ILE A 111 -16.51 1.04 -5.49
N GLU A 112 -15.69 0.89 -6.51
CA GLU A 112 -16.12 0.53 -7.85
C GLU A 112 -15.44 -0.78 -8.27
N THR A 113 -16.15 -1.59 -9.06
CA THR A 113 -15.63 -2.85 -9.60
C THR A 113 -15.61 -2.77 -11.11
N HIS A 114 -14.49 -3.17 -11.71
CA HIS A 114 -14.34 -3.21 -13.16
C HIS A 114 -14.18 -4.67 -13.60
N PHE A 115 -15.20 -5.22 -14.25
CA PHE A 115 -15.16 -6.56 -14.84
C PHE A 115 -14.78 -6.40 -16.31
N THR A 116 -13.55 -6.78 -16.66
CA THR A 116 -13.09 -6.82 -18.06
C THR A 116 -13.13 -8.23 -18.59
#